data_AF-A0A927NQF4-F1
#
_entry.id   AF-A0A927NQF4-F1
#
_cell.length_a   1.000
_cell.length_b   1.000
_cell.length_c   1.000
_cell.angle_alpha   90.00
_cell.angle_beta   90.00
_cell.angle_gamma   90.00
#
_symmetry.space_group_name_H-M   'P 1'
#
loop_
_entity.id
_entity.type
_entity.pdbx_description
1 polymer ?
#
loop_
_entity_poly.entity_id
_entity_poly.type
_entity_poly.pdbx_seq_one_letter_code
_entity_poly.pdbx_strand_id
1 'polypeptide(L)'
;MKKIKKIFTIGLAVLLMLCVSISFAGCKNSPNDYTVEEHIGRIRERMRARDLTEEYPVGFTYEDFEVYPLYNEKEEVKYFLIEFEPYGFMFVAVREIQPSLGTIIFKHSMYILSSLHSENHPWSPYVVDEAKGDAYHPEAREWLLDDKGDKIYYAKSPYYITNNIEEKKYLFVMRSGGFILAIKKENCFINLISGEKIICVDENLYKTQAVLDISFIGKPQFNL
;
A
#
# COMPACT_ATOMS: atom_id res chain seq x y z
N MET A 1 41.20 49.49 -8.22
CA MET A 1 41.40 48.15 -7.60
C MET A 1 40.32 47.77 -6.58
N LYS A 2 40.04 48.56 -5.53
CA LYS A 2 39.04 48.21 -4.49
C LYS A 2 37.60 47.99 -5.02
N LYS A 3 37.15 48.80 -5.99
CA LYS A 3 35.82 48.64 -6.63
C LYS A 3 35.71 47.34 -7.46
N ILE A 4 36.77 46.98 -8.20
CA ILE A 4 36.82 45.76 -9.02
C ILE A 4 36.81 44.52 -8.12
N LYS A 5 37.56 44.53 -7.01
CA LYS A 5 37.51 43.45 -6.00
C LYS A 5 36.11 43.28 -5.41
N LYS A 6 35.40 44.38 -5.05
CA LYS A 6 34.02 44.32 -4.55
C LYS A 6 33.04 43.70 -5.56
N ILE A 7 33.12 44.08 -6.83
CA ILE A 7 32.26 43.52 -7.88
C ILE A 7 32.51 42.02 -8.04
N PHE A 8 33.78 41.60 -8.01
CA PHE A 8 34.15 40.19 -8.10
C PHE A 8 33.65 39.37 -6.90
N THR A 9 33.76 39.92 -5.68
CA THR A 9 33.26 39.27 -4.46
C THR A 9 31.73 39.14 -4.48
N ILE A 10 31.01 40.16 -4.95
CA ILE A 10 29.54 40.11 -5.09
C ILE A 10 29.15 39.07 -6.16
N GLY A 11 29.83 39.07 -7.31
CA GLY A 11 29.59 38.08 -8.37
C GLY A 11 29.82 36.64 -7.90
N LEU A 12 30.88 36.39 -7.15
CA LEU A 12 31.18 35.07 -6.58
C LEU A 12 30.13 34.65 -5.53
N ALA A 13 29.65 35.57 -4.70
CA ALA A 13 28.59 35.29 -3.71
C ALA A 13 27.24 34.96 -4.37
N VAL A 14 26.89 35.67 -5.46
CA VAL A 14 25.69 35.40 -6.26
C VAL A 14 25.80 34.05 -6.97
N LEU A 15 26.97 33.72 -7.52
CA LEU A 15 27.22 32.42 -8.15
C LEU A 15 27.13 31.27 -7.16
N LEU A 16 27.67 31.42 -5.95
CA LEU A 16 27.55 30.41 -4.89
C LEU A 16 26.10 30.24 -4.42
N MET A 17 25.32 31.31 -4.30
CA MET A 17 23.88 31.22 -4.02
C MET A 17 23.10 30.52 -5.15
N LEU A 18 23.48 30.75 -6.42
CA LEU A 18 22.92 30.05 -7.58
C LEU A 18 23.27 28.56 -7.58
N CYS A 19 24.52 28.18 -7.25
CA CYS A 19 24.92 26.77 -7.15
C CYS A 19 24.22 26.04 -6.00
N VAL A 20 23.99 26.71 -4.87
CA VAL A 20 23.23 26.15 -3.75
C VAL A 20 21.77 25.96 -4.15
N SER A 21 21.15 26.93 -4.82
CA SER A 21 19.74 26.82 -5.25
C SER A 21 19.52 25.75 -6.33
N ILE A 22 20.47 25.52 -7.24
CA ILE A 22 20.41 24.40 -8.21
C ILE A 22 20.59 23.05 -7.51
N SER A 23 21.37 22.98 -6.44
CA SER A 23 21.57 21.74 -5.65
C SER A 23 20.31 21.30 -4.89
N PHE A 24 19.35 22.19 -4.66
CA PHE A 24 18.05 21.87 -4.05
C PHE A 24 16.93 21.59 -5.06
N ALA A 25 17.14 21.88 -6.35
CA ALA A 25 16.12 21.68 -7.40
C ALA A 25 15.90 20.20 -7.79
N GLY A 26 16.70 19.28 -7.25
CA GLY A 26 16.62 17.83 -7.53
C GLY A 26 16.17 16.97 -6.35
N CYS A 27 15.70 17.55 -5.25
CA CYS A 27 15.22 16.76 -4.12
C CYS A 27 13.82 16.20 -4.41
N LYS A 28 13.75 15.02 -5.05
CA LYS A 28 12.52 14.22 -5.20
C LYS A 28 11.96 13.88 -3.81
N ASN A 29 11.05 14.70 -3.31
CA ASN A 29 10.50 14.60 -1.96
C ASN A 29 9.00 14.23 -1.97
N SER A 30 8.34 14.31 -3.13
CA SER A 30 6.95 13.89 -3.28
C SER A 30 6.87 12.49 -3.87
N PRO A 31 5.93 11.64 -3.42
CA PRO A 31 5.51 10.44 -4.14
C PRO A 31 5.33 10.63 -5.64
N ASN A 32 4.74 11.75 -6.07
CA ASN A 32 4.42 11.96 -7.48
C ASN A 32 5.67 12.22 -8.36
N ASP A 33 6.86 12.37 -7.75
CA ASP A 33 8.13 12.52 -8.45
C ASP A 33 8.71 11.17 -8.95
N TYR A 34 8.04 10.06 -8.64
CA TYR A 34 8.47 8.71 -8.94
C TYR A 34 7.45 8.00 -9.84
N THR A 35 7.96 7.29 -10.84
CA THR A 35 7.21 6.31 -11.63
C THR A 35 6.83 5.09 -10.78
N VAL A 36 5.88 4.29 -11.27
CA VAL A 36 5.46 3.05 -10.60
C VAL A 36 6.65 2.10 -10.43
N GLU A 37 7.50 1.98 -11.43
CA GLU A 37 8.69 1.13 -11.46
C GLU A 37 9.76 1.65 -10.49
N GLU A 38 9.95 2.97 -10.39
CA GLU A 38 10.83 3.57 -9.39
C GLU A 38 10.31 3.29 -7.97
N HIS A 39 8.99 3.39 -7.73
CA HIS A 39 8.39 3.01 -6.45
C HIS A 39 8.64 1.55 -6.12
N ILE A 40 8.41 0.63 -7.06
CA ILE A 40 8.66 -0.80 -6.89
C ILE A 40 10.13 -1.06 -6.54
N GLY A 41 11.07 -0.47 -7.28
CA GLY A 41 12.50 -0.62 -7.02
C GLY A 41 12.89 -0.14 -5.62
N ARG A 42 12.36 1.02 -5.22
CA ARG A 42 12.57 1.62 -3.89
C ARG A 42 12.01 0.78 -2.75
N ILE A 43 10.82 0.21 -2.94
CA ILE A 43 10.19 -0.70 -1.97
C ILE A 43 11.04 -1.97 -1.84
N ARG A 44 11.43 -2.58 -2.97
CA ARG A 44 12.29 -3.78 -2.98
C ARG A 44 13.62 -3.56 -2.26
N GLU A 45 14.29 -2.45 -2.54
CA GLU A 45 15.57 -2.09 -1.90
C GLU A 45 15.43 -1.99 -0.38
N ARG A 46 14.40 -1.26 0.09
CA ARG A 46 14.13 -1.06 1.53
C ARG A 46 13.71 -2.34 2.23
N MET A 47 12.87 -3.15 1.59
CA MET A 47 12.41 -4.43 2.12
C MET A 47 13.57 -5.40 2.30
N ARG A 48 14.50 -5.46 1.34
CA ARG A 48 15.71 -6.28 1.44
C ARG A 48 16.69 -5.80 2.51
N ALA A 49 16.72 -4.49 2.76
CA ALA A 49 17.53 -3.92 3.84
C ALA A 49 16.92 -4.15 5.23
N ARG A 50 15.68 -4.64 5.30
CA ARG A 50 14.95 -4.88 6.54
C ARG A 50 14.94 -6.37 6.88
N ASP A 51 15.22 -6.69 8.12
CA ASP A 51 14.98 -8.04 8.64
C ASP A 51 13.57 -8.15 9.23
N LEU A 52 12.61 -8.62 8.43
CA LEU A 52 11.26 -8.89 8.90
C LEU A 52 11.14 -10.13 9.77
N THR A 53 12.11 -11.06 9.71
CA THR A 53 12.05 -12.27 10.52
C THR A 53 12.34 -11.97 11.99
N GLU A 54 13.17 -10.96 12.28
CA GLU A 54 13.35 -10.47 13.65
C GLU A 54 12.14 -9.65 14.15
N GLU A 55 11.44 -8.93 13.27
CA GLU A 55 10.27 -8.11 13.64
C GLU A 55 9.00 -8.95 13.84
N TYR A 56 8.86 -10.04 13.09
CA TYR A 56 7.77 -11.01 13.17
C TYR A 56 8.29 -12.42 13.50
N PRO A 57 8.95 -12.62 14.66
CA PRO A 57 9.77 -13.80 14.95
C PRO A 57 8.98 -15.08 15.18
N VAL A 58 7.67 -14.98 15.41
CA VAL A 58 6.82 -16.16 15.60
C VAL A 58 6.16 -16.51 14.28
N GLY A 59 6.63 -17.59 13.67
CA GLY A 59 5.98 -18.28 12.54
C GLY A 59 5.94 -17.50 11.23
N PHE A 60 6.87 -16.57 11.00
CA PHE A 60 7.06 -15.95 9.69
C PHE A 60 8.52 -16.03 9.24
N THR A 61 8.71 -16.70 8.11
CA THR A 61 9.97 -16.77 7.36
C THR A 61 9.61 -16.68 5.88
N TYR A 62 10.42 -15.97 5.10
CA TYR A 62 10.22 -15.85 3.65
C TYR A 62 11.56 -15.99 2.93
N GLU A 63 11.51 -16.53 1.72
CA GLU A 63 12.69 -16.73 0.86
C GLU A 63 12.84 -15.59 -0.15
N ASP A 64 11.73 -15.13 -0.69
CA ASP A 64 11.67 -14.02 -1.64
C ASP A 64 10.33 -13.29 -1.53
N PHE A 65 10.20 -12.19 -2.26
CA PHE A 65 8.95 -11.46 -2.37
C PHE A 65 8.83 -10.72 -3.69
N GLU A 66 7.59 -10.52 -4.12
CA GLU A 66 7.25 -9.69 -5.26
C GLU A 66 6.41 -8.49 -4.86
N VAL A 67 6.58 -7.40 -5.61
CA VAL A 67 5.91 -6.12 -5.34
C VAL A 67 5.02 -5.74 -6.52
N TYR A 68 3.72 -5.62 -6.26
CA TYR A 68 2.72 -5.31 -7.27
C TYR A 68 2.06 -3.96 -7.00
N PRO A 69 1.86 -3.10 -8.02
CA PRO A 69 1.10 -1.86 -7.85
C PRO A 69 -0.39 -2.17 -7.68
N LEU A 70 -1.04 -1.39 -6.83
CA LEU A 70 -2.48 -1.46 -6.59
C LEU A 70 -3.12 -0.10 -6.94
N TYR A 71 -4.11 -0.16 -7.81
CA TYR A 71 -4.80 1.00 -8.36
C TYR A 71 -6.05 1.34 -7.54
N ASN A 72 -6.37 2.62 -7.42
CA ASN A 72 -7.65 3.07 -6.88
C ASN A 72 -8.71 3.21 -8.00
N GLU A 73 -9.89 3.71 -7.64
CA GLU A 73 -11.01 3.95 -8.56
C GLU A 73 -10.70 4.98 -9.66
N LYS A 74 -9.69 5.83 -9.45
CA LYS A 74 -9.23 6.86 -10.38
C LYS A 74 -8.05 6.40 -11.25
N GLU A 75 -7.72 5.12 -11.24
CA GLU A 75 -6.59 4.54 -11.95
C GLU A 75 -5.22 5.08 -11.47
N GLU A 76 -5.14 5.57 -10.24
CA GLU A 76 -3.91 6.03 -9.61
C GLU A 76 -3.32 4.94 -8.69
N VAL A 77 -1.99 4.81 -8.71
CA VAL A 77 -1.28 3.91 -7.77
C VAL A 77 -1.08 4.64 -6.44
N LYS A 78 -1.76 4.18 -5.40
CA LYS A 78 -1.61 4.70 -4.02
C LYS A 78 -1.11 3.64 -3.04
N TYR A 79 -1.16 2.38 -3.45
CA TYR A 79 -0.75 1.25 -2.63
C TYR A 79 0.08 0.25 -3.45
N PHE A 80 0.83 -0.59 -2.75
CA PHE A 80 1.51 -1.74 -3.31
C PHE A 80 1.19 -2.98 -2.47
N LEU A 81 1.12 -4.14 -3.10
CA LEU A 81 1.11 -5.44 -2.45
C LEU A 81 2.54 -5.96 -2.42
N ILE A 82 2.97 -6.46 -1.28
CA ILE A 82 4.14 -7.33 -1.14
C ILE A 82 3.60 -8.74 -0.93
N GLU A 83 3.88 -9.64 -1.87
CA GLU A 83 3.53 -11.07 -1.76
C GLU A 83 4.82 -11.84 -1.46
N PHE A 84 4.87 -12.55 -0.34
CA PHE A 84 6.04 -13.32 0.10
C PHE A 84 5.93 -14.77 -0.33
N GLU A 85 7.07 -15.40 -0.62
CA GLU A 85 7.18 -16.83 -0.84
C GLU A 85 7.81 -17.54 0.38
N PRO A 86 7.30 -18.71 0.78
CA PRO A 86 6.16 -19.44 0.20
C PRO A 86 4.77 -18.93 0.65
N TYR A 87 4.68 -18.11 1.70
CA TYR A 87 3.41 -17.57 2.21
C TYR A 87 3.60 -16.21 2.88
N GLY A 88 2.50 -15.49 3.02
CA GLY A 88 2.42 -14.18 3.66
C GLY A 88 2.28 -13.05 2.66
N PHE A 89 1.63 -11.97 3.08
CA PHE A 89 1.55 -10.74 2.31
C PHE A 89 1.33 -9.53 3.20
N MET A 90 1.68 -8.36 2.68
CA MET A 90 1.36 -7.08 3.31
C MET A 90 1.18 -5.99 2.26
N PHE A 91 0.72 -4.83 2.70
CA PHE A 91 0.49 -3.69 1.84
C PHE A 91 1.45 -2.56 2.21
N VAL A 92 1.77 -1.74 1.20
CA VAL A 92 2.50 -0.49 1.38
C VAL A 92 1.59 0.64 0.94
N ALA A 93 1.28 1.58 1.83
CA ALA A 93 0.65 2.84 1.46
C ALA A 93 1.71 3.87 1.09
N VAL A 94 1.48 4.59 -0.01
CA VAL A 94 2.30 5.74 -0.40
C VAL A 94 1.64 7.01 0.09
N ARG A 95 2.34 7.77 0.95
CA ARG A 95 1.85 9.04 1.50
C ARG A 95 2.62 10.24 0.98
N GLU A 96 1.90 11.31 0.71
CA GLU A 96 2.50 12.64 0.63
C GLU A 96 3.08 13.01 1.99
N ILE A 97 4.36 13.34 2.00
CA ILE A 97 5.01 13.84 3.20
C ILE A 97 4.90 15.35 3.18
N GLN A 98 3.99 15.91 3.97
CA GLN A 98 3.97 17.36 4.16
C GLN A 98 5.21 17.78 4.95
N PRO A 99 5.99 18.75 4.45
CA PRO A 99 7.14 19.28 5.17
C PRO A 99 6.64 20.02 6.41
N SER A 100 6.91 19.44 7.58
CA SER A 100 6.67 20.05 8.89
C SER A 100 7.93 19.95 9.74
N LEU A 101 8.02 20.77 10.79
CA LEU A 101 9.14 20.71 11.74
C LEU A 101 9.31 19.29 12.32
N GLY A 102 8.19 18.59 12.58
CA GLY A 102 8.19 17.19 13.02
C GLY A 102 8.71 16.22 11.96
N THR A 103 8.43 16.44 10.68
CA THR A 103 8.91 15.59 9.59
C THR A 103 10.43 15.74 9.33
N ILE A 104 10.99 16.91 9.64
CA ILE A 104 12.43 17.17 9.52
C ILE A 104 13.19 16.48 10.67
N ILE A 105 12.59 16.46 11.87
CA ILE A 105 13.18 15.88 13.08
C ILE A 105 13.03 14.35 13.09
N PHE A 106 11.85 13.85 12.74
CA PHE A 106 11.55 12.44 12.63
C PHE A 106 11.51 12.10 11.14
N LYS A 107 12.51 11.39 10.61
CA LYS A 107 12.55 10.95 9.21
C LYS A 107 11.37 10.02 8.93
N HIS A 108 10.24 10.59 8.51
CA HIS A 108 9.07 9.82 8.11
C HIS A 108 9.31 9.29 6.70
N SER A 109 9.17 7.98 6.50
CA SER A 109 9.21 7.42 5.15
C SER A 109 7.95 7.80 4.37
N MET A 110 8.04 7.86 3.04
CA MET A 110 6.87 8.01 2.17
C MET A 110 6.06 6.72 2.06
N TYR A 111 6.65 5.61 2.52
CA TYR A 111 6.08 4.27 2.52
C TYR A 111 5.71 3.87 3.95
N ILE A 112 4.47 3.46 4.14
CA ILE A 112 3.97 2.90 5.39
C ILE A 112 3.54 1.46 5.13
N LEU A 113 4.09 0.51 5.87
CA LEU A 113 3.68 -0.89 5.86
C LEU A 113 2.36 -1.07 6.60
N SER A 114 1.53 -1.99 6.09
CA SER A 114 0.45 -2.56 6.87
C SER A 114 0.97 -3.60 7.86
N SER A 115 0.07 -4.09 8.73
CA SER A 115 0.29 -5.37 9.40
C SER A 115 0.54 -6.51 8.40
N LEU A 116 1.36 -7.49 8.80
CA LEU A 116 1.61 -8.71 8.07
C LEU A 116 0.40 -9.66 8.15
N HIS A 117 -0.06 -10.15 7.01
CA HIS A 117 -0.91 -11.34 6.93
C HIS A 117 -0.02 -12.56 6.68
N SER A 118 -0.18 -13.61 7.48
CA SER A 118 0.61 -14.85 7.42
C SER A 118 -0.20 -16.00 8.01
N GLU A 119 0.40 -17.17 8.20
CA GLU A 119 -0.28 -18.31 8.85
C GLU A 119 -0.76 -18.00 10.28
N ASN A 120 -0.08 -17.08 10.99
CA ASN A 120 -0.49 -16.62 12.32
C ASN A 120 -1.54 -15.50 12.30
N HIS A 121 -1.72 -14.86 11.15
CA HIS A 121 -2.74 -13.84 10.94
C HIS A 121 -3.42 -14.01 9.57
N PRO A 122 -4.09 -15.16 9.34
CA PRO A 122 -4.68 -15.46 8.06
C PRO A 122 -5.96 -14.65 7.85
N TRP A 123 -6.39 -14.54 6.60
CA TRP A 123 -7.71 -14.00 6.26
C TRP A 123 -8.65 -15.12 5.81
N SER A 124 -9.94 -14.84 5.82
CA SER A 124 -10.97 -15.78 5.38
C SER A 124 -11.95 -15.09 4.43
N PRO A 125 -12.34 -15.74 3.32
CA PRO A 125 -13.38 -15.25 2.44
C PRO A 125 -14.77 -15.33 3.10
N TYR A 126 -15.62 -14.36 2.77
CA TYR A 126 -17.01 -14.31 3.20
C TYR A 126 -17.86 -13.51 2.21
N VAL A 127 -19.16 -13.75 2.23
CA VAL A 127 -20.18 -12.90 1.61
C VAL A 127 -20.86 -12.08 2.71
N VAL A 128 -21.42 -10.93 2.36
CA VAL A 128 -22.14 -10.09 3.31
C VAL A 128 -23.65 -10.28 3.16
N ASP A 129 -24.30 -10.70 4.24
CA ASP A 129 -25.76 -10.68 4.36
C ASP A 129 -26.21 -9.29 4.84
N GLU A 130 -26.64 -8.47 3.90
CA GLU A 130 -27.11 -7.11 4.15
C GLU A 130 -28.34 -7.03 5.06
N ALA A 131 -29.14 -8.10 5.16
CA ALA A 131 -30.28 -8.11 6.09
C ALA A 131 -29.83 -8.13 7.55
N LYS A 132 -28.60 -8.57 7.81
CA LYS A 132 -27.99 -8.65 9.14
C LYS A 132 -27.02 -7.50 9.44
N GLY A 133 -26.70 -6.64 8.47
CA GLY A 133 -25.87 -5.46 8.67
C GLY A 133 -24.81 -5.26 7.59
N ASP A 134 -23.74 -4.55 7.94
CA ASP A 134 -22.61 -4.32 7.04
C ASP A 134 -21.44 -5.28 7.30
N ALA A 135 -20.35 -5.16 6.54
CA ALA A 135 -19.18 -6.04 6.68
C ALA A 135 -18.47 -5.93 8.04
N TYR A 136 -18.79 -4.97 8.91
CA TYR A 136 -18.24 -4.87 10.26
C TYR A 136 -19.10 -5.57 11.32
N HIS A 137 -20.34 -5.90 10.98
CA HIS A 137 -21.25 -6.66 11.84
C HIS A 137 -20.91 -8.15 11.70
N PRO A 138 -20.38 -8.82 12.74
CA PRO A 138 -19.96 -10.24 12.64
C PRO A 138 -21.07 -11.17 12.15
N GLU A 139 -22.32 -10.89 12.53
CA GLU A 139 -23.53 -11.61 12.14
C GLU A 139 -23.85 -11.50 10.64
N ALA A 140 -23.39 -10.43 9.98
CA ALA A 140 -23.56 -10.23 8.54
C ALA A 140 -22.50 -10.96 7.71
N ARG A 141 -21.46 -11.53 8.33
CA ARG A 141 -20.40 -12.25 7.60
C ARG A 141 -20.76 -13.73 7.44
N GLU A 142 -21.13 -14.11 6.23
CA GLU A 142 -21.35 -15.50 5.84
C GLU A 142 -20.03 -16.08 5.30
N TRP A 143 -19.29 -16.76 6.18
CA TRP A 143 -17.99 -17.34 5.85
C TRP A 143 -18.11 -18.46 4.83
N LEU A 144 -17.17 -18.51 3.88
CA LEU A 144 -17.05 -19.66 3.00
C LEU A 144 -16.39 -20.81 3.77
N LEU A 145 -16.97 -22.00 3.59
CA LEU A 145 -16.57 -23.24 4.26
C LEU A 145 -15.97 -24.21 3.25
N ASP A 146 -15.09 -25.08 3.71
CA ASP A 146 -14.56 -26.19 2.92
C ASP A 146 -15.56 -27.34 2.81
N ASP A 147 -15.17 -28.42 2.13
CA ASP A 147 -16.00 -29.61 1.92
C ASP A 147 -16.42 -30.33 3.22
N LYS A 148 -15.75 -30.02 4.34
CA LYS A 148 -16.05 -30.57 5.67
C LYS A 148 -16.93 -29.64 6.50
N GLY A 149 -17.22 -28.44 6.01
CA GLY A 149 -17.96 -27.40 6.72
C GLY A 149 -17.08 -26.55 7.64
N ASP A 150 -15.76 -26.66 7.53
CA ASP A 150 -14.82 -25.85 8.31
C ASP A 150 -14.54 -24.51 7.61
N LYS A 151 -14.34 -23.45 8.40
CA LYS A 151 -14.01 -22.12 7.85
C LYS A 151 -12.65 -22.15 7.14
N ILE A 152 -12.61 -21.60 5.93
CA ILE A 152 -11.39 -21.53 5.13
C ILE A 152 -10.49 -20.37 5.59
N TYR A 153 -9.18 -20.61 5.65
CA TYR A 153 -8.17 -19.62 6.00
C TYR A 153 -7.04 -19.59 4.96
N TYR A 154 -6.57 -18.39 4.63
CA TYR A 154 -5.50 -18.19 3.66
C TYR A 154 -4.39 -17.28 4.22
N ALA A 155 -3.15 -17.66 3.90
CA ALA A 155 -1.94 -16.89 4.22
C ALA A 155 -1.34 -16.16 3.00
N LYS A 156 -1.88 -16.38 1.80
CA LYS A 156 -1.55 -15.64 0.57
C LYS A 156 -2.62 -14.60 0.27
N SER A 157 -2.30 -13.57 -0.51
CA SER A 157 -3.28 -12.51 -0.79
C SER A 157 -4.51 -13.02 -1.56
N PRO A 158 -5.67 -12.34 -1.47
CA PRO A 158 -6.82 -12.63 -2.33
C PRO A 158 -6.49 -12.67 -3.83
N TYR A 159 -5.52 -11.88 -4.30
CA TYR A 159 -5.07 -11.89 -5.69
C TYR A 159 -4.42 -13.22 -6.08
N TYR A 160 -3.56 -13.74 -5.22
CA TYR A 160 -2.90 -15.02 -5.43
C TYR A 160 -3.90 -16.18 -5.35
N ILE A 161 -4.68 -16.25 -4.27
CA ILE A 161 -5.65 -17.34 -4.02
C ILE A 161 -6.68 -17.47 -5.14
N THR A 162 -7.08 -16.36 -5.75
CA THR A 162 -8.07 -16.36 -6.84
C THR A 162 -7.44 -16.51 -8.23
N ASN A 163 -6.14 -16.77 -8.33
CA ASN A 163 -5.36 -16.87 -9.57
C ASN A 163 -5.40 -15.59 -10.44
N ASN A 164 -5.41 -14.42 -9.80
CA ASN A 164 -5.40 -13.12 -10.48
C ASN A 164 -4.18 -12.28 -10.10
N ILE A 165 -3.07 -12.93 -9.71
CA ILE A 165 -1.83 -12.24 -9.33
C ILE A 165 -1.15 -11.54 -10.52
N GLU A 166 -1.41 -11.95 -11.75
CA GLU A 166 -0.88 -11.26 -12.96
C GLU A 166 -1.83 -10.20 -13.50
N GLU A 167 -3.07 -10.16 -13.00
CA GLU A 167 -4.05 -9.16 -13.42
C GLU A 167 -3.72 -7.78 -12.84
N LYS A 168 -4.29 -6.74 -13.46
CA LYS A 168 -4.28 -5.40 -12.89
C LYS A 168 -5.13 -5.37 -11.62
N LYS A 169 -4.48 -5.02 -10.50
CA LYS A 169 -5.02 -5.13 -9.14
C LYS A 169 -5.56 -3.79 -8.66
N TYR A 170 -6.68 -3.82 -7.98
CA TYR A 170 -7.34 -2.64 -7.44
C TYR A 170 -7.58 -2.79 -5.95
N LEU A 171 -7.26 -1.74 -5.20
CA LEU A 171 -7.52 -1.66 -3.77
C LEU A 171 -8.41 -0.45 -3.50
N PHE A 172 -9.71 -0.69 -3.26
CA PHE A 172 -10.66 0.37 -2.98
C PHE A 172 -10.85 0.55 -1.49
N VAL A 173 -10.93 1.81 -1.06
CA VAL A 173 -11.18 2.16 0.34
C VAL A 173 -12.66 2.48 0.50
N MET A 174 -13.37 1.72 1.32
CA MET A 174 -14.72 2.06 1.72
C MET A 174 -14.71 3.28 2.65
N ARG A 175 -15.78 4.08 2.63
CA ARG A 175 -15.91 5.22 3.57
C ARG A 175 -15.81 4.81 5.04
N SER A 176 -16.20 3.57 5.35
CA SER A 176 -16.08 2.95 6.68
C SER A 176 -14.66 2.53 7.07
N GLY A 177 -13.70 2.62 6.14
CA GLY A 177 -12.27 2.35 6.37
C GLY A 177 -11.78 0.97 5.88
N GLY A 178 -12.67 0.12 5.39
CA GLY A 178 -12.36 -1.24 4.96
C GLY A 178 -11.86 -1.28 3.53
N PHE A 179 -11.05 -2.28 3.21
CA PHE A 179 -10.41 -2.36 1.91
C PHE A 179 -11.01 -3.49 1.06
N ILE A 180 -11.44 -3.15 -0.15
CA ILE A 180 -11.93 -4.11 -1.13
C ILE A 180 -10.78 -4.42 -2.09
N LEU A 181 -10.38 -5.69 -2.13
CA LEU A 181 -9.41 -6.20 -3.09
C LEU A 181 -10.17 -6.62 -4.34
N ALA A 182 -9.79 -6.06 -5.48
CA ALA A 182 -10.57 -6.20 -6.70
C ALA A 182 -9.72 -6.32 -7.95
N ILE A 183 -10.35 -6.84 -8.99
CA ILE A 183 -9.85 -6.82 -10.37
C ILE A 183 -10.95 -6.33 -11.28
N LYS A 184 -10.56 -5.81 -12.44
CA LYS A 184 -11.51 -5.43 -13.48
C LYS A 184 -11.68 -6.60 -14.45
N LYS A 185 -12.91 -7.09 -14.60
CA LYS A 185 -13.28 -8.07 -15.64
C LYS A 185 -14.36 -7.46 -16.51
N GLU A 186 -14.09 -7.42 -17.82
CA GLU A 186 -14.96 -6.78 -18.81
C GLU A 186 -15.24 -5.32 -18.42
N ASN A 187 -16.49 -5.03 -18.03
CA ASN A 187 -16.96 -3.69 -17.67
C ASN A 187 -17.29 -3.54 -16.17
N CYS A 188 -16.89 -4.50 -15.33
CA CYS A 188 -17.17 -4.44 -13.89
C CYS A 188 -15.94 -4.80 -13.05
N PHE A 189 -15.96 -4.40 -11.78
CA PHE A 189 -14.99 -4.87 -10.81
C PHE A 189 -15.53 -6.08 -10.08
N ILE A 190 -14.66 -7.03 -9.74
CA ILE A 190 -14.97 -8.23 -8.96
C ILE A 190 -14.26 -8.14 -7.63
N ASN A 191 -14.98 -8.32 -6.53
CA ASN A 191 -14.42 -8.42 -5.19
C ASN A 191 -13.78 -9.79 -5.02
N LEU A 192 -12.48 -9.84 -4.71
CA LEU A 192 -11.72 -11.08 -4.60
C LEU A 192 -11.93 -11.84 -3.28
N ILE A 193 -12.59 -11.22 -2.29
CA ILE A 193 -12.91 -11.87 -1.02
C ILE A 193 -14.23 -12.65 -1.16
N SER A 194 -15.25 -12.02 -1.74
CA SER A 194 -16.59 -12.64 -1.90
C SER A 194 -16.83 -13.29 -3.26
N GLY A 195 -16.05 -12.92 -4.29
CA GLY A 195 -16.30 -13.28 -5.68
C GLY A 195 -17.43 -12.49 -6.35
N GLU A 196 -18.08 -11.57 -5.64
CA GLU A 196 -19.22 -10.81 -6.17
C GLU A 196 -18.80 -9.64 -7.08
N LYS A 197 -19.70 -9.28 -8.00
CA LYS A 197 -19.56 -8.04 -8.78
C LYS A 197 -19.73 -6.83 -7.87
N ILE A 198 -18.85 -5.86 -8.02
CA ILE A 198 -18.96 -4.56 -7.38
C ILE A 198 -19.84 -3.69 -8.27
N ILE A 199 -21.00 -3.30 -7.73
CA ILE A 199 -21.92 -2.39 -8.40
C ILE A 199 -21.49 -0.96 -8.09
N CYS A 200 -20.90 -0.28 -9.07
CA CYS A 200 -20.56 1.13 -9.01
C CYS A 200 -21.72 1.94 -9.61
N VAL A 201 -22.42 2.72 -8.79
CA VAL A 201 -23.35 3.77 -9.27
C VAL A 201 -22.77 5.09 -8.82
N ASP A 202 -22.61 6.06 -9.74
CA ASP A 202 -22.12 7.42 -9.46
C ASP A 202 -20.91 7.49 -8.50
N GLU A 203 -19.88 6.67 -8.76
CA GLU A 203 -18.63 6.59 -7.96
C GLU A 203 -18.83 6.23 -6.48
N ASN A 204 -20.03 5.81 -6.06
CA ASN A 204 -20.31 5.34 -4.72
C ASN A 204 -20.50 3.81 -4.73
N LEU A 205 -19.78 3.15 -3.84
CA LEU A 205 -19.96 1.74 -3.52
C LEU A 205 -21.25 1.61 -2.69
N TYR A 206 -22.40 1.46 -3.36
CA TYR A 206 -23.71 1.45 -2.70
C TYR A 206 -24.04 0.13 -2.00
N LYS A 207 -23.45 -0.98 -2.47
CA LYS A 207 -23.66 -2.30 -1.87
C LYS A 207 -22.58 -2.54 -0.82
N THR A 208 -22.95 -3.09 0.34
CA THR A 208 -21.96 -3.58 1.30
C THR A 208 -21.10 -4.65 0.62
N GLN A 209 -19.79 -4.54 0.79
CA GLN A 209 -18.82 -5.43 0.18
C GLN A 209 -18.03 -6.16 1.26
N ALA A 210 -17.61 -7.39 0.96
CA ALA A 210 -16.61 -8.04 1.78
C ALA A 210 -15.31 -7.23 1.73
N VAL A 211 -14.74 -6.95 2.89
CA VAL A 211 -13.50 -6.18 3.05
C VAL A 211 -12.45 -6.99 3.79
N LEU A 212 -11.19 -6.65 3.50
CA LEU A 212 -10.05 -6.99 4.32
C LEU A 212 -9.78 -5.83 5.29
N ASP A 213 -9.55 -6.16 6.56
CA ASP A 213 -9.09 -5.20 7.54
C ASP A 213 -7.58 -4.99 7.36
N ILE A 214 -7.19 -3.79 6.91
CA ILE A 214 -5.80 -3.43 6.66
C ILE A 214 -5.48 -2.20 7.51
N SER A 215 -4.50 -2.34 8.40
CA SER A 215 -4.07 -1.25 9.27
C SER A 215 -2.70 -0.71 8.84
N PHE A 216 -2.64 0.56 8.46
CA PHE A 216 -1.39 1.28 8.19
C PHE A 216 -1.00 2.09 9.42
N ILE A 217 0.00 1.62 10.16
CA ILE A 217 0.38 2.22 11.44
C ILE A 217 1.48 3.25 11.21
N GLY A 218 1.24 4.52 11.56
CA GLY A 218 2.21 5.61 11.41
C GLY A 218 3.35 5.61 12.44
N LYS A 219 3.93 4.44 12.77
CA LYS A 219 5.07 4.33 13.70
C LYS A 219 6.38 4.11 12.95
N PRO A 220 7.54 4.49 13.52
CA PRO A 220 8.84 4.31 12.87
C PRO A 220 9.12 2.87 12.43
N GLN A 221 8.69 1.86 13.19
CA GLN A 221 8.85 0.47 12.78
C GLN A 221 8.06 0.11 11.51
N PHE A 222 6.92 0.75 11.23
CA PHE A 222 6.14 0.50 10.01
C PHE A 222 6.56 1.44 8.86
N ASN A 223 7.53 2.32 9.07
CA ASN A 223 8.15 3.04 7.97
C ASN A 223 9.04 2.08 7.18
N LEU A 224 8.92 2.11 5.86
CA LEU A 224 9.78 1.36 4.95
C LEU A 224 10.86 2.25 4.33
#